data_AF-A0A6G1DF23-F1
#
_entry.id   AF-A0A6G1DF23-F1
#
_cell.length_a   1.000
_cell.length_b   1.000
_cell.length_c   1.000
_cell.angle_alpha   90.00
_cell.angle_beta   90.00
_cell.angle_gamma   90.00
#
_symmetry.space_group_name_H-M   'P 1'
#
loop_
_entity.id
_entity.type
_entity.pdbx_description
1 polymer ?
#
loop_
_entity_poly.entity_id
_entity_poly.type
_entity_poly.pdbx_seq_one_letter_code
_entity_poly.pdbx_strand_id
1 'polypeptide(L)'
;MADLTQLFKIAYQEGKRAELQGRLLRVVLIYCRSSTKPQHQWPIKQKNFTLDIIYLHDKPTADNCPQKVYDALVDALEHVSQHEGYILETGQGLARILFRQTCILLSHPLQRCMQDDLDIPKQLAKKTLANEAAQNDDGVPVSTK
;
A
#
# COMPACT_ATOMS: atom_id res chain seq x y z
N MET A 1 -2.07 -20.98 -11.14
CA MET A 1 -0.79 -20.25 -11.21
C MET A 1 -1.07 -18.78 -11.46
N ALA A 2 -0.30 -17.87 -10.84
CA ALA A 2 -0.37 -16.43 -11.10
C ALA A 2 1.01 -15.97 -11.61
N ASP A 3 1.17 -15.89 -12.92
CA ASP A 3 2.43 -15.49 -13.55
C ASP A 3 2.40 -13.98 -13.89
N LEU A 4 3.33 -13.22 -13.30
CA LEU A 4 3.49 -11.78 -13.50
C LEU A 4 4.48 -11.44 -14.62
N THR A 5 5.10 -12.44 -15.26
CA THR A 5 6.16 -12.22 -16.27
C THR A 5 5.70 -11.32 -17.42
N GLN A 6 4.52 -11.60 -17.99
CA GLN A 6 4.02 -10.81 -19.11
C GLN A 6 3.62 -9.40 -18.69
N LEU A 7 3.07 -9.25 -17.47
CA LEU A 7 2.78 -7.93 -16.89
C LEU A 7 4.06 -7.10 -16.79
N PHE A 8 5.15 -7.69 -16.29
CA PHE A 8 6.43 -6.99 -16.17
C PHE A 8 7.04 -6.67 -17.53
N LYS A 9 6.93 -7.55 -18.53
CA LYS A 9 7.37 -7.27 -19.91
C LYS A 9 6.67 -6.04 -20.48
N ILE A 10 5.34 -5.97 -20.32
CA ILE A 10 4.54 -4.85 -20.79
C ILE A 10 4.91 -3.58 -20.03
N ALA A 11 4.94 -3.64 -18.69
CA ALA A 11 5.31 -2.50 -17.85
C ALA A 11 6.70 -1.97 -18.20
N TYR A 12 7.67 -2.82 -18.49
CA TYR A 12 9.00 -2.40 -18.89
C TYR A 12 9.03 -1.69 -20.24
N GLN A 13 8.30 -2.21 -21.24
CA GLN A 13 8.18 -1.55 -22.54
C GLN A 13 7.49 -0.18 -22.42
N GLU A 14 6.45 -0.11 -21.60
CA GLU A 14 5.73 1.12 -21.30
C GLU A 14 6.58 2.11 -20.48
N GLY A 15 7.43 1.61 -19.58
CA GLY A 15 8.39 2.39 -18.81
C GLY A 15 9.39 3.08 -19.70
N LYS A 16 9.93 2.38 -20.72
CA LYS A 16 10.82 3.00 -21.73
C LYS A 16 10.12 4.12 -22.48
N ARG A 17 8.85 3.90 -22.87
CA ARG A 17 8.05 4.92 -23.58
C ARG A 17 7.76 6.13 -22.70
N ALA A 18 7.47 5.92 -21.42
CA ALA A 18 7.26 7.00 -20.46
C ALA A 18 8.55 7.82 -20.26
N GLU A 19 9.69 7.15 -20.08
CA GLU A 19 10.99 7.78 -19.88
C GLU A 19 11.40 8.66 -21.06
N LEU A 20 11.20 8.20 -22.30
CA LEU A 20 11.43 8.99 -23.52
C LEU A 20 10.58 10.27 -23.59
N GLN A 21 9.49 10.33 -22.82
CA GLN A 21 8.60 11.50 -22.73
C GLN A 21 8.81 12.31 -21.44
N GLY A 22 9.86 12.01 -20.67
CA GLY A 22 10.12 12.67 -19.38
C GLY A 22 9.09 12.33 -18.30
N ARG A 23 8.44 11.16 -18.39
CA ARG A 23 7.43 10.68 -17.44
C ARG A 23 7.91 9.41 -16.73
N LEU A 24 7.36 9.16 -15.55
CA LEU A 24 7.56 7.89 -14.84
C LEU A 24 6.38 6.95 -15.12
N LEU A 25 6.65 5.65 -15.14
CA LEU A 25 5.60 4.63 -15.08
C LEU A 25 5.50 4.06 -13.67
N ARG A 26 4.27 4.04 -13.15
CA ARG A 26 3.93 3.34 -11.91
C ARG A 26 2.85 2.30 -12.19
N VAL A 27 3.06 1.09 -11.69
CA VAL A 27 2.09 0.00 -11.73
C VAL A 27 1.56 -0.20 -10.32
N VAL A 28 0.23 -0.18 -10.15
CA VAL A 28 -0.43 -0.53 -8.89
C VAL A 28 -1.11 -1.88 -9.06
N LEU A 29 -0.59 -2.91 -8.38
CA LEU A 29 -1.12 -4.27 -8.42
C LEU A 29 -2.03 -4.50 -7.22
N ILE A 30 -3.31 -4.77 -7.47
CA ILE A 30 -4.23 -5.27 -6.44
C ILE A 30 -4.25 -6.79 -6.55
N TYR A 31 -3.66 -7.47 -5.57
CA TYR A 31 -3.55 -8.93 -5.54
C TYR A 31 -4.48 -9.53 -4.49
N CYS A 32 -5.38 -10.42 -4.88
CA CYS A 32 -6.47 -10.90 -4.00
C CYS A 32 -6.45 -12.42 -3.73
N ARG A 33 -5.38 -13.14 -4.10
CA ARG A 33 -5.36 -14.63 -4.02
C ARG A 33 -4.48 -15.10 -2.85
N SER A 34 -5.10 -15.51 -1.75
CA SER A 34 -4.40 -15.96 -0.53
C SER A 34 -3.72 -17.34 -0.66
N SER A 35 -4.15 -18.16 -1.62
CA SER A 35 -3.66 -19.54 -1.84
C SER A 35 -2.72 -19.71 -3.03
N THR A 36 -2.53 -18.66 -3.83
CA THR A 36 -1.71 -18.72 -5.06
C THR A 36 -0.52 -17.79 -4.91
N LYS A 37 0.69 -18.37 -4.84
CA LYS A 37 1.94 -17.61 -4.88
C LYS A 37 2.13 -17.00 -6.28
N PRO A 38 2.37 -15.67 -6.42
CA PRO A 38 2.78 -15.09 -7.68
C PRO A 38 4.17 -15.57 -8.07
N GLN A 39 4.42 -15.73 -9.36
CA GLN A 39 5.70 -16.13 -9.91
C GLN A 39 6.07 -15.20 -11.06
N HIS A 40 7.36 -15.04 -11.32
CA HIS A 40 7.83 -14.33 -12.50
C HIS A 40 9.21 -14.86 -12.93
N GLN A 41 9.52 -14.67 -14.20
CA GLN A 41 10.86 -14.83 -14.76
C GLN A 41 11.30 -13.46 -15.28
N TRP A 42 12.00 -12.71 -14.42
CA TRP A 42 12.42 -11.34 -14.73
C TRP A 42 13.93 -11.17 -14.53
N PRO A 43 14.67 -10.50 -15.44
CA PRO A 43 16.09 -10.24 -15.24
C PRO A 43 16.36 -9.23 -14.10
N ILE A 44 17.34 -9.50 -13.23
CA ILE A 44 17.67 -8.68 -12.04
C ILE A 44 17.97 -7.20 -12.37
N LYS A 45 18.46 -6.90 -13.58
CA LYS A 45 18.96 -5.57 -13.95
C LYS A 45 17.91 -4.65 -14.59
N GLN A 46 16.68 -5.10 -14.80
CA GLN A 46 15.68 -4.33 -15.55
C GLN A 46 14.69 -3.65 -14.61
N LYS A 47 14.97 -2.40 -14.25
CA LYS A 47 14.14 -1.55 -13.40
C LYS A 47 13.94 -0.18 -14.04
N ASN A 48 12.77 0.07 -14.63
CA ASN A 48 12.41 1.36 -15.26
C ASN A 48 10.94 1.76 -15.00
N PHE A 49 10.31 1.12 -14.03
CA PHE A 49 8.99 1.45 -13.52
C PHE A 49 8.98 1.18 -12.01
N THR A 50 7.99 1.71 -11.30
CA THR A 50 7.77 1.43 -9.87
C THR A 50 6.56 0.52 -9.70
N LEU A 51 6.66 -0.51 -8.88
CA LEU A 51 5.53 -1.36 -8.50
C LEU A 51 5.07 -1.00 -7.09
N ASP A 52 3.77 -0.74 -6.94
CA ASP A 52 3.07 -0.71 -5.66
C ASP A 52 2.07 -1.85 -5.60
N ILE A 53 1.88 -2.45 -4.43
CA ILE A 53 1.03 -3.61 -4.22
C ILE A 53 0.01 -3.32 -3.12
N ILE A 54 -1.24 -3.64 -3.39
CA ILE A 54 -2.27 -3.81 -2.36
C ILE A 54 -2.59 -5.31 -2.29
N TYR A 55 -2.26 -5.96 -1.19
CA TYR A 55 -2.49 -7.38 -0.99
C TYR A 55 -3.72 -7.62 -0.11
N LEU A 56 -4.77 -8.18 -0.71
CA LEU A 56 -6.00 -8.56 -0.04
C LEU A 56 -6.01 -10.07 0.15
N HIS A 57 -6.19 -10.52 1.38
CA HIS A 57 -6.14 -11.93 1.67
C HIS A 57 -7.18 -12.32 2.70
N ASP A 58 -7.54 -13.60 2.67
CA ASP A 58 -8.30 -14.21 3.74
C ASP A 58 -7.38 -14.52 4.92
N LYS A 59 -7.98 -14.82 6.08
CA LYS A 59 -7.22 -15.37 7.20
C LYS A 59 -6.53 -16.68 6.77
N PRO A 60 -5.38 -17.02 7.37
CA PRO A 60 -4.76 -18.32 7.18
C PRO A 60 -5.72 -19.47 7.51
N THR A 61 -5.69 -20.51 6.68
CA THR A 61 -6.46 -21.75 6.72
C THR A 61 -5.56 -22.92 6.29
N ALA A 62 -6.06 -24.15 6.29
CA ALA A 62 -5.31 -25.30 5.78
C ALA A 62 -5.03 -25.20 4.27
N ASP A 63 -5.88 -24.48 3.52
CA ASP A 63 -5.85 -24.42 2.06
C ASP A 63 -5.11 -23.18 1.51
N ASN A 64 -4.65 -22.28 2.39
CA ASN A 64 -3.94 -21.07 1.99
C ASN A 64 -2.76 -20.74 2.92
N CYS A 65 -1.84 -19.91 2.43
CA CYS A 65 -0.72 -19.43 3.24
C CYS A 65 -0.42 -17.98 2.85
N PRO A 66 -1.18 -17.01 3.42
CA PRO A 66 -1.05 -15.61 3.07
C PRO A 66 0.38 -15.08 3.20
N GLN A 67 1.14 -15.54 4.20
CA GLN A 67 2.53 -15.16 4.39
C GLN A 67 3.41 -15.53 3.18
N LYS A 68 3.31 -16.77 2.67
CA LYS A 68 4.09 -17.19 1.50
C LYS A 68 3.75 -16.39 0.24
N VAL A 69 2.52 -15.89 0.16
CA VAL A 69 2.10 -15.00 -0.94
C VAL A 69 2.67 -13.60 -0.73
N TYR A 70 2.59 -13.06 0.49
CA TYR A 70 3.16 -11.77 0.86
C TYR A 70 4.67 -11.74 0.56
N ASP A 71 5.42 -12.73 1.05
CA ASP A 71 6.88 -12.82 0.81
C ASP A 71 7.22 -12.81 -0.69
N ALA A 72 6.40 -13.48 -1.50
CA ALA A 72 6.58 -13.50 -2.95
C ALA A 72 6.25 -12.17 -3.63
N LEU A 73 5.29 -11.42 -3.09
CA LEU A 73 4.94 -10.08 -3.56
C LEU A 73 6.03 -9.07 -3.19
N VAL A 74 6.61 -9.16 -1.98
CA VAL A 74 7.78 -8.37 -1.56
C VAL A 74 8.95 -8.63 -2.50
N ASP A 75 9.30 -9.90 -2.73
CA ASP A 75 10.39 -10.29 -3.61
C ASP A 75 10.19 -9.74 -5.04
N ALA A 76 8.98 -9.87 -5.58
CA ALA A 76 8.64 -9.31 -6.89
C ALA A 76 8.75 -7.77 -6.93
N LEU A 77 8.29 -7.08 -5.87
CA LEU A 77 8.35 -5.62 -5.75
C LEU A 77 9.78 -5.10 -5.68
N GLU A 78 10.62 -5.71 -4.85
CA GLU A 78 12.05 -5.39 -4.75
C GLU A 78 12.77 -5.64 -6.07
N HIS A 79 12.39 -6.69 -6.80
CA HIS A 79 13.08 -7.11 -8.01
C HIS A 79 12.83 -6.19 -9.21
N VAL A 80 11.65 -5.56 -9.31
CA VAL A 80 11.27 -4.76 -10.50
C VAL A 80 11.24 -3.25 -10.28
N SER A 81 11.13 -2.78 -9.05
CA SER A 81 10.90 -1.36 -8.78
C SER A 81 12.16 -0.51 -8.89
N GLN A 82 12.08 0.57 -9.67
CA GLN A 82 13.14 1.57 -9.85
C GLN A 82 13.23 2.53 -8.65
N HIS A 83 12.09 2.93 -8.10
CA HIS A 83 11.99 3.73 -6.89
C HIS A 83 11.35 2.89 -5.78
N GLU A 84 11.37 3.40 -4.55
CA GLU A 84 10.71 2.77 -3.40
C GLU A 84 9.29 2.34 -3.77
N GLY A 85 9.00 1.04 -3.66
CA GLY A 85 7.69 0.46 -3.90
C GLY A 85 6.97 0.22 -2.58
N TYR A 86 5.67 0.47 -2.53
CA TYR A 86 4.87 0.22 -1.33
C TYR A 86 4.12 -1.11 -1.45
N ILE A 87 4.05 -1.87 -0.35
CA ILE A 87 3.21 -3.05 -0.20
C ILE A 87 2.28 -2.90 1.01
N LEU A 88 0.98 -2.82 0.75
CA LEU A 88 -0.06 -2.59 1.75
C LEU A 88 -0.95 -3.83 1.85
N GLU A 89 -0.94 -4.54 2.98
CA GLU A 89 -1.76 -5.74 3.14
C GLU A 89 -3.04 -5.49 3.98
N THR A 90 -4.10 -6.27 3.74
CA THR A 90 -5.23 -6.36 4.65
C THR A 90 -5.99 -7.69 4.56
N GLY A 91 -6.26 -8.29 5.73
CA GLY A 91 -6.91 -9.60 5.88
C GLY A 91 -8.46 -9.60 5.94
N GLN A 92 -9.10 -8.43 5.82
CA GLN A 92 -10.57 -8.29 6.00
C GLN A 92 -11.24 -7.45 4.90
N GLY A 93 -10.50 -6.96 3.90
CA GLY A 93 -11.07 -6.32 2.70
C GLY A 93 -12.04 -5.15 2.93
N LEU A 94 -12.07 -4.56 4.12
CA LEU A 94 -13.03 -3.50 4.44
C LEU A 94 -12.81 -2.32 3.49
N ALA A 95 -13.87 -1.87 2.83
CA ALA A 95 -13.81 -0.79 1.83
C ALA A 95 -13.11 0.47 2.36
N ARG A 96 -13.29 0.79 3.65
CA ARG A 96 -12.62 1.93 4.31
C ARG A 96 -11.10 1.76 4.41
N ILE A 97 -10.61 0.54 4.64
CA ILE A 97 -9.17 0.24 4.70
C ILE A 97 -8.59 0.37 3.30
N LEU A 98 -9.24 -0.22 2.30
CA LEU A 98 -8.87 -0.10 0.90
C LEU A 98 -8.78 1.36 0.46
N PHE A 99 -9.80 2.16 0.75
CA PHE A 99 -9.80 3.58 0.45
C PHE A 99 -8.60 4.30 1.08
N ARG A 100 -8.30 4.04 2.36
CA ARG A 100 -7.13 4.62 3.04
C ARG A 100 -5.83 4.20 2.36
N GLN A 101 -5.67 2.93 2.00
CA GLN A 101 -4.49 2.41 1.30
C GLN A 101 -4.33 3.07 -0.07
N THR A 102 -5.42 3.23 -0.84
CA THR A 102 -5.40 3.96 -2.11
C THR A 102 -4.97 5.41 -1.91
N CYS A 103 -5.43 6.10 -0.86
CA CYS A 103 -5.00 7.47 -0.56
C CYS A 103 -3.50 7.58 -0.29
N ILE A 104 -2.88 6.60 0.38
CA ILE A 104 -1.42 6.56 0.59
C ILE A 104 -0.69 6.52 -0.77
N LEU A 105 -1.20 5.73 -1.72
CA LEU A 105 -0.64 5.59 -3.06
C LEU A 105 -0.90 6.79 -3.98
N LEU A 106 -1.61 7.84 -3.55
CA LEU A 106 -1.71 9.09 -4.31
C LEU A 106 -0.39 9.87 -4.34
N SER A 107 0.49 9.63 -3.37
CA SER A 107 1.81 10.24 -3.31
C SER A 107 2.66 9.88 -4.54
N HIS A 108 3.41 10.85 -5.07
CA HIS A 108 4.30 10.65 -6.21
C HIS A 108 5.51 9.78 -5.80
N PRO A 109 5.96 8.80 -6.60
CA PRO A 109 7.06 7.89 -6.22
C PRO A 109 8.37 8.58 -5.81
N LEU A 110 8.70 9.73 -6.43
CA LEU A 110 9.90 10.52 -6.08
C LEU A 110 9.71 11.47 -4.89
N GLN A 111 8.49 11.65 -4.37
CA GLN A 111 8.19 12.63 -3.33
C GLN A 111 7.71 12.00 -2.01
N ARG A 112 7.46 10.69 -2.01
CA ARG A 112 7.07 9.93 -0.82
C ARG A 112 8.30 9.47 -0.04
N CYS A 113 8.16 9.33 1.28
CA CYS A 113 9.17 8.73 2.15
C CYS A 113 9.22 7.20 1.98
N MET A 114 10.12 6.53 2.71
CA MET A 114 10.08 5.06 2.82
C MET A 114 8.76 4.63 3.47
N GLN A 115 8.27 3.43 3.15
CA GLN A 115 6.99 2.98 3.70
C GLN A 115 7.00 2.94 5.24
N ASP A 116 8.13 2.54 5.84
CA ASP A 116 8.32 2.45 7.29
C ASP A 116 8.27 3.81 7.99
N ASP A 117 8.51 4.90 7.25
CA ASP A 117 8.51 6.28 7.75
C ASP A 117 7.15 6.98 7.57
N LEU A 118 6.11 6.28 7.11
CA LEU A 118 4.78 6.86 6.91
C LEU A 118 4.08 7.20 8.23
N ASP A 119 4.22 8.45 8.68
CA ASP A 119 3.38 9.00 9.74
C ASP A 119 2.07 9.57 9.16
N ILE A 120 1.03 8.74 9.08
CA ILE A 120 -0.27 9.19 8.58
C ILE A 120 -0.95 10.02 9.67
N PRO A 121 -1.21 11.32 9.45
CA PRO A 121 -1.77 12.19 10.46
C PRO A 121 -3.06 11.61 11.06
N LYS A 122 -3.12 11.51 12.39
CA LYS A 122 -4.31 11.02 13.11
C LYS A 122 -5.53 11.88 12.72
N GLN A 123 -6.69 11.23 12.58
CA GLN A 123 -7.93 11.90 12.17
C GLN A 123 -8.19 13.16 13.00
N LEU A 124 -8.25 14.32 12.33
CA LEU A 124 -8.54 15.61 12.95
C LEU A 124 -9.88 15.60 13.71
N ALA A 125 -10.87 14.83 13.25
CA ALA A 125 -12.17 14.70 13.90
C ALA A 125 -12.10 14.16 15.35
N LYS A 126 -11.07 13.35 15.69
CA LYS A 126 -10.87 12.91 17.09
C LYS A 126 -10.27 14.00 17.98
N LYS A 127 -9.61 15.01 17.41
CA LYS A 127 -9.12 16.17 18.18
C LYS A 127 -10.25 17.11 18.57
N THR A 128 -11.27 17.28 17.73
CA THR A 128 -12.42 18.15 18.06
C THR A 128 -13.23 17.60 19.24
N LEU A 129 -13.56 16.29 19.23
CA LEU A 129 -14.32 15.65 20.31
C LEU A 129 -13.55 15.60 21.64
N ALA A 130 -12.21 15.46 21.59
CA ALA A 130 -11.39 15.48 22.79
C ALA A 130 -11.28 16.89 23.41
N ASN A 131 -11.24 17.94 22.58
CA ASN A 131 -11.25 19.32 23.06
C ASN A 131 -12.61 19.74 23.61
N GLU A 132 -13.72 19.24 23.06
CA GLU A 132 -15.07 19.51 23.58
C GLU A 132 -15.33 18.78 24.91
N ALA A 133 -14.81 17.55 25.07
CA ALA A 133 -14.91 16.82 26.34
C ALA A 133 -14.08 17.48 27.48
N ALA A 134 -12.95 18.11 27.14
CA ALA A 134 -12.09 18.80 28.11
C ALA A 134 -12.62 20.19 28.50
N GLN A 135 -13.50 20.81 27.70
CA GLN A 135 -14.09 22.12 28.00
C GLN A 135 -15.36 22.05 28.87
N ASN A 136 -15.91 20.86 29.11
CA ASN A 136 -17.16 20.68 29.87
C ASN A 136 -16.96 20.34 31.36
N ASP A 137 -15.72 20.24 31.88
CA ASP A 137 -15.46 19.82 33.27
C ASP A 137 -15.20 20.99 34.25
N ASP A 138 -15.13 22.25 33.78
CA ASP A 138 -14.93 23.44 34.63
C ASP A 138 -16.25 24.13 35.05
N GLY A 139 -17.26 23.33 35.40
CA GLY A 139 -18.52 23.79 35.97
C GLY A 139 -18.53 23.76 37.50
N VAL A 140 -17.90 24.73 38.16
CA VAL A 140 -17.96 24.91 39.62
C VAL A 140 -19.42 25.06 40.09
N PRO A 141 -19.95 24.24 41.01
CA PRO A 141 -21.25 24.50 41.61
C PRO A 141 -21.07 25.50 42.77
N VAL A 142 -21.57 26.72 42.59
CA VAL A 142 -21.76 27.67 43.70
C VAL A 142 -22.88 27.14 44.58
N SER A 143 -22.55 26.66 45.77
CA SER A 143 -23.53 26.25 46.78
C SER A 143 -23.88 27.44 47.67
N THR A 144 -25.04 28.04 47.45
CA THR A 144 -25.66 28.98 48.38
C THR A 144 -26.23 28.24 49.59
N LYS A 145 -25.68 28.52 50.77
CA LYS A 145 -26.40 28.68 52.05
C LYS A 145 -25.52 29.37 53.07
#